data_AF-A0A382X115-F1
#
_entry.id   AF-A0A382X115-F1
#
_cell.length_a   1.000
_cell.length_b   1.000
_cell.length_c   1.000
_cell.angle_alpha   90.00
_cell.angle_beta   90.00
_cell.angle_gamma   90.00
#
_symmetry.space_group_name_H-M   'P 1'
#
loop_
_entity.id
_entity.type
_entity.pdbx_description
1 polymer ?
#
loop_
_entity_poly.entity_id
_entity_poly.type
_entity_poly.pdbx_seq_one_letter_code
_entity_poly.pdbx_strand_id
1 'polypeptide(L)'
;MKKLSNNFIKSFGYKIINIHPSLLPKYKGLNTHKRVLKNNEKYTGCTVHFVAPELDSGKIILQKRILIDRNETEKSLKKKILQQEHKLYS
;
A
#
# COMPACT_ATOMS: atom_id res chain seq x y z
N MET A 1 -5.67 7.17 9.69
CA MET A 1 -6.10 5.80 9.32
C MET A 1 -6.53 5.07 10.57
N LYS A 2 -7.57 4.23 10.50
CA LYS A 2 -8.10 3.44 11.63
C LYS A 2 -8.10 1.96 11.25
N LYS A 3 -7.61 1.08 12.15
CA LYS A 3 -7.68 -0.37 11.95
C LYS A 3 -9.13 -0.84 12.12
N LEU A 4 -9.60 -1.71 11.23
CA LEU A 4 -10.90 -2.36 11.35
C LEU A 4 -10.83 -3.49 12.39
N SER A 5 -11.90 -3.66 13.17
CA SER A 5 -11.98 -4.77 14.12
C SER A 5 -12.22 -6.09 13.40
N ASN A 6 -11.78 -7.20 14.01
CA ASN A 6 -11.96 -8.53 13.42
C ASN A 6 -13.43 -8.88 13.20
N ASN A 7 -14.31 -8.49 14.14
CA ASN A 7 -15.75 -8.71 14.01
C ASN A 7 -16.34 -7.97 12.81
N PHE A 8 -15.89 -6.74 12.56
CA PHE A 8 -16.30 -5.97 11.39
C PHE A 8 -15.81 -6.65 10.10
N ILE A 9 -14.54 -7.04 10.02
CA ILE A 9 -14.01 -7.72 8.82
C ILE A 9 -14.80 -9.01 8.53
N LYS A 10 -15.12 -9.76 9.59
CA LYS A 10 -15.89 -11.01 9.49
C LYS A 10 -17.34 -10.78 9.06
N SER A 11 -18.00 -9.70 9.50
CA SER A 11 -19.39 -9.41 9.10
C SER A 11 -19.54 -9.15 7.60
N PHE A 12 -18.47 -8.73 6.92
CA PHE A 12 -18.40 -8.60 5.45
C PHE A 12 -17.84 -9.84 4.75
N GLY A 13 -17.67 -10.96 5.46
CA GLY A 13 -17.16 -12.22 4.90
C GLY A 13 -15.75 -12.10 4.31
N TYR A 14 -14.91 -11.22 4.88
CA TYR A 14 -13.56 -10.90 4.37
C TYR A 14 -13.54 -10.29 2.95
N LYS A 15 -14.69 -9.84 2.42
CA LYS A 15 -14.82 -9.20 1.09
C LYS A 15 -14.65 -7.68 1.18
N ILE A 16 -13.65 -7.23 1.93
CA ILE A 16 -13.27 -5.81 2.02
C ILE A 16 -11.97 -5.63 1.26
N ILE A 17 -11.93 -4.67 0.35
CA ILE A 17 -10.74 -4.33 -0.42
C ILE A 17 -10.08 -3.10 0.19
N ASN A 18 -8.74 -3.14 0.29
CA ASN A 18 -7.93 -2.00 0.70
C ASN A 18 -6.81 -1.77 -0.32
N ILE A 19 -6.40 -0.51 -0.46
CA ILE A 19 -5.17 -0.15 -1.16
C ILE A 19 -4.13 0.31 -0.15
N HIS A 20 -2.91 -0.16 -0.33
CA HIS A 20 -1.79 0.17 0.53
C HIS A 20 -0.67 0.83 -0.28
N PRO A 21 -0.10 1.97 0.18
CA PRO A 21 0.93 2.75 -0.53
C PRO A 21 2.33 2.12 -0.46
N SER A 22 2.44 0.81 -0.66
CA SER A 22 3.70 0.10 -0.89
C SER A 22 3.48 -1.22 -1.63
N LEU A 23 4.58 -1.87 -2.01
CA LEU A 23 4.59 -3.24 -2.52
C LEU A 23 4.58 -4.25 -1.37
N LEU A 24 3.41 -4.75 -1.00
CA LEU A 24 3.28 -5.81 0.01
C LEU A 24 3.94 -7.12 -0.49
N PRO A 25 4.55 -7.92 0.41
CA PRO A 25 4.57 -7.78 1.87
C PRO A 25 5.60 -6.76 2.40
N LYS A 26 6.37 -6.10 1.54
CA LYS A 26 7.37 -5.11 1.94
C LYS A 26 6.69 -3.80 2.39
N TYR A 27 7.18 -3.23 3.49
CA TYR A 27 6.68 -1.97 4.05
C TYR A 27 5.19 -1.99 4.45
N LYS A 28 4.75 -3.02 5.19
CA LYS A 28 3.47 -2.96 5.95
C LYS A 28 3.43 -1.76 6.90
N GLY A 29 2.24 -1.26 7.21
CA GLY A 29 2.00 -0.20 8.18
C GLY A 29 2.33 1.21 7.67
N LEU A 30 2.61 2.13 8.59
CA LEU A 30 2.65 3.56 8.30
C LEU A 30 4.00 4.02 7.71
N ASN A 31 3.99 5.26 7.19
CA ASN A 31 5.17 6.01 6.73
C ASN A 31 6.01 5.27 5.68
N THR A 32 5.33 4.53 4.79
CA THR A 32 5.99 3.70 3.77
C THR A 32 6.90 4.51 2.86
N HIS A 33 6.45 5.70 2.41
CA HIS A 33 7.23 6.60 1.55
C HIS A 33 8.56 7.01 2.20
N LYS A 34 8.53 7.45 3.46
CA LYS A 34 9.75 7.81 4.20
C LYS A 34 10.69 6.60 4.35
N ARG A 35 10.14 5.42 4.63
CA ARG A 35 10.92 4.19 4.84
C ARG A 35 11.56 3.68 3.55
N VAL A 36 10.88 3.75 2.40
CA VAL A 36 11.47 3.33 1.12
C VAL A 36 12.60 4.27 0.70
N LEU A 37 12.44 5.58 0.91
CA LEU A 37 13.48 6.57 0.63
C LEU A 37 14.68 6.40 1.56
N LYS A 38 14.44 6.24 2.87
CA LYS A 38 15.51 6.00 3.86
C LYS A 38 16.33 4.74 3.54
N ASN A 39 15.69 3.72 2.98
CA ASN A 39 16.35 2.47 2.61
C ASN A 39 16.99 2.50 1.20
N ASN A 40 16.97 3.66 0.51
CA ASN A 40 17.49 3.81 -0.85
C ASN A 40 16.91 2.77 -1.83
N GLU A 41 15.62 2.46 -1.68
CA GLU A 41 14.95 1.53 -2.59
C GLU A 41 14.98 2.06 -4.02
N LYS A 42 15.22 1.17 -4.99
CA LYS A 42 15.10 1.52 -6.41
C LYS A 42 13.63 1.54 -6.86
N TYR A 43 12.79 0.73 -6.21
CA TYR A 43 11.40 0.53 -6.59
C TYR A 43 10.47 0.61 -5.39
N THR A 44 9.27 1.12 -5.63
CA THR A 44 8.14 1.04 -4.70
C THR A 44 6.85 0.91 -5.50
N GLY A 45 5.69 1.19 -4.91
CA GLY A 45 4.42 1.01 -5.58
C GLY A 45 3.22 1.11 -4.65
N CYS A 46 2.11 0.55 -5.12
CA CYS A 46 0.90 0.34 -4.34
C CYS A 46 0.36 -1.07 -4.56
N THR A 47 -0.40 -1.55 -3.58
CA THR A 47 -0.98 -2.90 -3.57
C THR A 47 -2.47 -2.81 -3.24
N VAL A 48 -3.31 -3.42 -4.07
CA VAL A 48 -4.72 -3.71 -3.74
C VAL A 48 -4.80 -5.12 -3.18
N HIS A 49 -5.41 -5.28 -2.01
CA HIS A 49 -5.53 -6.57 -1.34
C HIS A 49 -6.83 -6.68 -0.56
N PHE A 50 -7.22 -7.91 -0.23
CA PHE A 50 -8.29 -8.14 0.74
C PHE A 50 -7.85 -7.76 2.15
N VAL A 51 -8.75 -7.21 2.95
CA VAL A 51 -8.48 -6.94 4.37
C VAL A 51 -8.53 -8.24 5.16
N ALA A 52 -7.53 -8.45 6.02
CA ALA A 52 -7.44 -9.57 6.94
C ALA A 52 -7.20 -9.06 8.39
N PRO A 53 -7.38 -9.91 9.42
CA PRO A 53 -7.16 -9.55 10.82
C PRO A 53 -5.73 -9.07 11.12
N GLU A 54 -4.74 -9.75 10.51
CA GLU A 54 -3.36 -9.32 10.54
C GLU A 54 -3.15 -8.15 9.56
N LEU A 55 -2.44 -7.12 10.02
CA LEU A 55 -2.21 -5.88 9.28
C LEU A 55 -1.57 -6.17 7.91
N ASP A 56 -2.17 -5.62 6.84
CA ASP A 56 -1.67 -5.65 5.47
C ASP A 56 -1.22 -7.06 5.00
N SER A 57 -1.96 -8.09 5.41
CA SER A 57 -1.62 -9.51 5.22
C SER A 57 -2.56 -10.27 4.29
N GLY A 58 -3.70 -9.67 3.94
CA GLY A 58 -4.68 -10.37 3.14
C GLY A 58 -4.24 -10.57 1.69
N LYS A 59 -4.95 -11.45 1.00
CA LYS A 59 -4.61 -11.88 -0.36
C LYS A 59 -4.50 -10.68 -1.30
N ILE A 60 -3.37 -10.58 -1.99
CA ILE A 60 -3.09 -9.57 -3.00
C ILE A 60 -3.98 -9.81 -4.22
N ILE A 61 -4.58 -8.72 -4.72
CA ILE A 61 -5.44 -8.71 -5.92
C ILE A 61 -4.65 -8.09 -7.08
N LEU A 62 -4.10 -6.89 -6.87
CA LEU A 62 -3.34 -6.14 -7.88
C LEU A 62 -2.13 -5.45 -7.24
N GLN A 63 -1.07 -5.25 -8.01
CA GLN A 63 0.09 -4.45 -7.61
C GLN A 63 0.60 -3.61 -8.77
N LYS A 64 1.03 -2.39 -8.46
CA LYS A 64 1.74 -1.53 -9.40
C LYS A 64 3.11 -1.17 -8.86
N ARG A 65 4.16 -1.62 -9.54
CA ARG A 65 5.55 -1.22 -9.28
C ARG A 65 5.88 0.07 -10.05
N ILE A 66 6.62 0.97 -9.40
CA ILE A 66 7.19 2.19 -9.97
C ILE A 66 8.67 2.32 -9.60
N LEU A 67 9.41 3.01 -10.47
CA LEU A 67 10.78 3.46 -10.20
C LEU A 67 10.75 4.70 -9.29
N ILE A 68 11.66 4.75 -8.32
CA ILE A 68 11.93 5.95 -7.52
C ILE A 68 13.01 6.75 -8.25
N ASP A 69 12.75 8.03 -8.56
CA ASP A 69 13.76 8.85 -9.23
C ASP A 69 14.81 9.32 -8.22
N ARG A 70 16.01 9.66 -8.71
CA ARG A 70 17.21 9.88 -7.87
C ARG A 70 17.03 10.96 -6.80
N ASN A 71 16.17 11.95 -7.05
CA ASN A 71 15.96 13.11 -6.18
C ASN A 71 14.53 13.12 -5.61
N GLU A 72 13.88 11.96 -5.51
CA GLU A 72 12.54 11.87 -4.94
C GLU A 72 12.53 12.35 -3.47
N THR A 73 11.67 13.32 -3.19
CA THR A 73 11.27 13.66 -1.81
C THR A 73 10.09 12.79 -1.37
N GLU A 74 9.82 12.73 -0.07
CA GLU A 74 8.63 12.04 0.45
C GLU A 74 7.32 12.62 -0.16
N LYS A 75 7.26 13.94 -0.35
CA LYS A 75 6.10 14.62 -0.93
C LYS A 75 5.90 14.26 -2.41
N SER A 76 6.97 14.28 -3.21
CA SER A 76 6.89 13.91 -4.63
C SER A 76 6.55 12.43 -4.80
N LEU A 77 7.16 11.55 -3.99
CA LEU A 77 6.89 10.12 -4.05
C LEU A 77 5.45 9.79 -3.65
N LYS A 78 4.92 10.42 -2.60
CA LYS A 78 3.52 10.29 -2.19
C LYS A 78 2.57 10.67 -3.33
N LYS A 79 2.82 11.81 -4.00
CA LYS A 79 1.99 12.25 -5.15
C LYS A 79 2.06 11.25 -6.30
N LYS A 80 3.24 10.73 -6.61
CA LYS A 80 3.47 9.74 -7.69
C LYS A 80 2.75 8.43 -7.40
N ILE A 81 2.80 7.94 -6.16
CA ILE A 81 2.09 6.71 -5.74
C ILE A 81 0.58 6.91 -5.75
N LEU A 82 0.06 8.02 -5.23
CA LEU A 82 -1.38 8.32 -5.24
C LEU A 82 -1.97 8.29 -6.66
N GLN A 83 -1.23 8.79 -7.65
CA GLN A 83 -1.63 8.68 -9.06
C GLN A 83 -1.71 7.23 -9.54
N GLN A 84 -0.80 6.37 -9.09
CA GLN A 84 -0.85 4.94 -9.43
C GLN A 84 -1.97 4.22 -8.69
N GLU A 85 -2.27 4.61 -7.45
CA GLU A 85 -3.39 4.07 -6.68
C GLU A 85 -4.72 4.28 -7.41
N HIS A 86 -4.97 5.49 -7.89
CA HIS A 86 -6.19 5.77 -8.68
C HIS A 86 -6.22 4.96 -9.98
N LYS A 87 -5.08 4.86 -10.68
CA LYS A 87 -4.97 4.07 -11.92
C LYS A 87 -5.17 2.58 -11.68
N LEU A 88 -4.77 2.06 -10.53
CA LEU A 88 -4.88 0.64 -10.19
C LEU A 88 -6.34 0.25 -9.87
N TYR A 89 -7.19 1.23 -9.56
CA TYR A 89 -8.63 1.05 -9.36
C TYR A 89 -9.50 1.38 -10.58
N SER A 90 -8.91 1.96 -11.64
CA SER A 90 -9.62 2.28 -12.89
C SER A 90 -9.57 1.11 -13.86
#